data_AF-A0A938UCC7-F1
#
_entry.id   AF-A0A938UCC7-F1
#
_cell.length_a   1.000
_cell.length_b   1.000
_cell.length_c   1.000
_cell.angle_alpha   90.00
_cell.angle_beta   90.00
_cell.angle_gamma   90.00
#
_symmetry.space_group_name_H-M   'P 1'
#
loop_
_entity.id
_entity.type
_entity.pdbx_description
1 polymer ?
#
loop_
_entity_poly.entity_id
_entity_poly.type
_entity_poly.pdbx_seq_one_letter_code
_entity_poly.pdbx_strand_id
1 'polypeptide(L)' 'MLSEQCRDPRRIEQLLDGMLDFAFDEAMLRLYKKLCRYYYAIDPHATVSYVTAYREMWDEAGSVQADSPQSPGRDG' A
#
# COMPACT_ATOMS: atom_id res chain seq x y z
N MET A 1 -26.01 -18.16 -11.55
CA MET A 1 -25.57 -18.69 -10.26
C MET A 1 -24.21 -18.09 -9.94
N LEU A 2 -24.14 -16.80 -9.57
CA LEU A 2 -22.88 -16.09 -9.27
C LEU A 2 -23.20 -14.90 -8.35
N SER A 3 -23.95 -15.16 -7.27
CA SER A 3 -24.33 -14.14 -6.27
C SER A 3 -23.78 -14.45 -4.88
N GLU A 4 -22.80 -15.34 -4.79
CA GLU A 4 -22.03 -15.48 -3.57
C GLU A 4 -21.03 -14.33 -3.55
N GLN A 5 -21.32 -13.33 -2.72
CA GLN A 5 -20.33 -12.37 -2.25
C GLN A 5 -19.16 -13.19 -1.74
N CYS A 6 -18.11 -13.29 -2.56
CA CYS A 6 -17.00 -14.18 -2.31
C CYS A 6 -16.15 -13.59 -1.18
N ARG A 7 -16.57 -13.85 0.06
CA ARG A 7 -15.84 -13.53 1.30
C ARG A 7 -14.69 -14.50 1.55
N ASP A 8 -14.17 -15.12 0.49
CA ASP A 8 -13.01 -15.99 0.61
C ASP A 8 -11.78 -15.11 0.85
N PRO A 9 -11.15 -15.19 2.04
CA PRO A 9 -10.00 -14.35 2.37
C PRO A 9 -8.90 -14.48 1.33
N ARG A 10 -8.68 -15.67 0.76
CA ARG A 10 -7.61 -15.90 -0.24
C ARG A 10 -7.85 -15.13 -1.53
N ARG A 11 -9.11 -14.99 -1.94
CA ARG A 11 -9.44 -14.19 -3.14
C ARG A 11 -9.29 -12.70 -2.88
N ILE A 12 -9.58 -12.26 -1.66
CA ILE A 12 -9.39 -10.87 -1.25
C ILE A 12 -7.90 -10.54 -1.16
N GLU A 13 -7.08 -11.44 -0.64
CA GLU A 13 -5.62 -11.35 -0.61
C GLU A 13 -5.04 -11.27 -2.03
N GLN A 14 -5.42 -12.17 -2.94
CA GLN A 14 -4.99 -12.13 -4.34
C GLN A 14 -5.37 -10.81 -5.04
N LEU A 15 -6.54 -10.26 -4.72
CA LEU A 15 -6.98 -8.98 -5.26
C LEU A 15 -6.21 -7.81 -4.63
N LEU A 16 -5.90 -7.87 -3.33
CA LEU A 16 -5.08 -6.88 -2.63
C LEU A 16 -3.66 -6.84 -3.19
N ASP A 17 -3.02 -8.00 -3.37
CA ASP A 17 -1.69 -8.12 -3.99
C ASP A 17 -1.69 -7.50 -5.39
N GLY A 18 -2.63 -7.88 -6.25
CA GLY A 18 -2.70 -7.33 -7.61
C GLY A 18 -3.04 -5.83 -7.66
N MET A 19 -3.82 -5.31 -6.71
CA MET A 19 -4.08 -3.87 -6.60
C MET A 19 -2.86 -3.09 -6.09
N LEU A 20 -2.00 -3.72 -5.29
CA LEU A 20 -0.77 -3.13 -4.79
C LEU A 20 0.17 -2.71 -5.94
N ASP A 21 0.25 -3.53 -7.00
CA ASP A 21 1.04 -3.25 -8.20
C ASP A 21 0.64 -1.94 -8.91
N PHE A 22 -0.62 -1.52 -8.74
CA PHE A 22 -1.15 -0.29 -9.33
C PHE A 22 -1.31 0.85 -8.31
N ALA A 23 -0.84 0.68 -7.07
CA ALA A 23 -1.05 1.63 -5.98
C ALA A 23 -0.30 2.97 -6.15
N PHE A 24 0.54 3.09 -7.19
CA PHE A 24 1.15 4.36 -7.62
C PHE A 24 0.12 5.38 -8.13
N ASP A 25 -1.07 4.94 -8.58
CA ASP A 25 -2.16 5.80 -9.00
C ASP A 25 -3.09 6.13 -7.82
N GLU A 26 -3.40 7.41 -7.62
CA GLU A 26 -4.23 7.84 -6.49
C GLU A 26 -5.65 7.24 -6.51
N ALA A 27 -6.24 7.02 -7.69
CA ALA A 27 -7.56 6.41 -7.80
C ALA A 27 -7.51 4.92 -7.41
N MET A 28 -6.45 4.22 -7.83
CA MET A 28 -6.19 2.83 -7.40
C MET A 28 -5.92 2.73 -5.91
N LEU A 29 -5.17 3.66 -5.33
CA LEU A 29 -4.94 3.70 -3.88
C LEU A 29 -6.24 3.91 -3.09
N ARG A 30 -7.17 4.72 -3.61
CA ARG A 30 -8.50 4.91 -2.98
C ARG A 30 -9.32 3.62 -3.00
N LEU A 31 -9.24 2.85 -4.08
CA LEU A 31 -9.89 1.53 -4.21
C LEU A 31 -9.25 0.52 -3.25
N TYR A 32 -7.92 0.45 -3.21
CA TYR A 32 -7.17 -0.40 -2.28
C TYR A 32 -7.57 -0.14 -0.82
N LYS A 33 -7.59 1.13 -0.39
CA LYS A 33 -8.03 1.51 0.96
C LYS A 33 -9.46 1.08 1.29
N LYS A 34 -10.38 1.15 0.32
CA LYS A 34 -11.77 0.66 0.50
C LYS A 34 -11.80 -0.85 0.66
N LEU A 35 -10.99 -1.57 -0.12
CA LEU A 35 -10.88 -3.02 -0.06
C LEU A 35 -10.26 -3.47 1.28
N CYS A 36 -9.21 -2.81 1.76
CA CYS A 36 -8.67 -3.07 3.10
C CYS A 36 -9.72 -2.88 4.19
N ARG A 37 -10.56 -1.83 4.13
CA ARG A 37 -11.64 -1.63 5.11
C ARG A 37 -12.68 -2.74 5.06
N TYR A 38 -12.99 -3.26 3.88
CA TYR A 38 -13.87 -4.40 3.73
C TYR A 38 -13.24 -5.67 4.30
N TYR A 39 -11.95 -5.91 3.99
CA TYR A 39 -11.22 -7.07 4.48
C TYR A 39 -11.01 -7.04 5.99
N TYR A 40 -10.89 -5.85 6.60
CA TYR A 40 -10.78 -5.67 8.05
C TYR A 40 -11.97 -6.28 8.81
N ALA A 41 -13.16 -6.25 8.21
CA ALA A 41 -14.36 -6.85 8.80
C ALA A 41 -14.35 -8.39 8.76
N ILE A 42 -13.45 -8.99 7.97
CA ILE A 42 -13.30 -10.43 7.76
C ILE A 42 -12.08 -10.93 8.56
N ASP A 43 -10.91 -10.34 8.30
CA ASP A 43 -9.66 -10.64 9.00
C ASP A 43 -8.89 -9.33 9.29
N PRO A 44 -9.01 -8.79 10.52
CA PRO A 44 -8.31 -7.58 10.90
C PRO A 44 -6.80 -7.79 11.03
N HIS A 45 -6.35 -9.00 11.38
CA HIS A 45 -4.92 -9.29 11.54
C HIS A 45 -4.22 -9.28 10.17
N ALA A 46 -4.78 -10.00 9.20
CA ALA A 46 -4.28 -10.00 7.83
C ALA A 46 -4.33 -8.58 7.21
N THR A 47 -5.42 -7.85 7.45
CA THR A 47 -5.55 -6.47 6.96
C THR A 47 -4.46 -5.54 7.50
N VAL A 48 -4.13 -5.64 8.79
CA VAL A 48 -3.04 -4.84 9.39
C VAL A 48 -1.70 -5.17 8.73
N SER A 49 -1.40 -6.45 8.47
CA SER A 49 -0.19 -6.85 7.74
C SER A 49 -0.13 -6.21 6.33
N TYR A 50 -1.25 -6.21 5.60
CA TYR A 50 -1.33 -5.59 4.27
C TYR A 50 -1.14 -4.07 4.28
N VAL A 51 -1.70 -3.37 5.28
CA VAL A 51 -1.52 -1.93 5.43
C VAL A 51 -0.08 -1.59 5.81
N THR A 52 0.54 -2.36 6.70
CA THR A 52 1.94 -2.18 7.09
C THR A 52 2.88 -2.42 5.91
N ALA A 53 2.70 -3.53 5.17
CA ALA A 53 3.51 -3.83 4.00
C ALA A 53 3.43 -2.72 2.94
N TYR A 54 2.23 -2.17 2.70
CA TYR A 54 2.08 -0.99 1.84
C TYR A 54 2.90 0.21 2.32
N ARG A 55 2.90 0.49 3.63
CA ARG A 55 3.63 1.64 4.19
C ARG A 55 5.15 1.48 4.10
N GLU A 56 5.65 0.28 4.38
CA GLU A 56 7.07 -0.03 4.23
C GLU A 56 7.53 0.13 2.76
N MET A 57 6.68 -0.28 1.80
CA MET A 57 7.02 -0.19 0.37
C MET A 57 6.84 1.21 -0.25
N TRP A 58 5.82 1.97 0.15
CA TRP A 58 5.46 3.25 -0.50
C TRP A 58 5.52 4.49 0.40
N ASP A 59 5.34 4.38 1.72
CA ASP A 59 5.28 5.52 2.67
C ASP A 59 6.69 5.88 3.18
N GLU A 60 7.60 4.90 3.31
CA GLU A 60 9.01 5.14 3.65
C GLU A 60 9.83 5.83 2.54
N ALA A 61 9.36 5.80 1.29
CA ALA A 61 10.00 6.54 0.19
C ALA A 61 9.86 8.07 0.32
N GLY A 62 9.02 8.56 1.25
CA GLY A 62 8.73 9.99 1.43
C GLY A 62 9.62 10.74 2.42
N SER A 63 10.57 10.08 3.10
CA SER A 63 11.31 10.69 4.24
C SER A 63 12.82 10.88 4.04
N VAL A 64 13.35 10.73 2.82
CA VAL A 64 14.74 11.14 2.51
C VAL A 64 14.77 12.16 1.36
N GLN A 65 14.51 13.43 1.68
CA GLN A 65 15.11 14.56 0.99
C GLN A 65 15.47 15.66 2.00
N ALA A 66 16.60 15.48 2.66
CA ALA A 66 17.41 16.55 3.22
C ALA A 66 18.88 16.11 3.27
N ASP A 67 19.42 15.63 2.14
CA ASP A 67 20.86 15.65 1.91
C ASP A 67 21.12 16.64 0.78
N SER A 68 21.29 17.91 1.16
CA SER A 68 21.96 18.86 0.29
C SER A 68 23.45 18.58 0.42
N PRO A 69 24.16 18.19 -0.65
CA PRO A 69 25.62 18.13 -0.60
C PRO A 69 26.13 19.57 -0.44
N GLN A 70 26.55 19.95 0.78
CA GLN A 70 27.37 21.15 0.95
C GLN A 70 28.65 20.91 0.16
N SER A 71 28.76 21.61 -0.97
CA SER A 71 29.94 21.60 -1.83
C SER A 71 31.18 21.90 -0.98
N PRO A 72 32.30 21.18 -1.16
CA PRO A 72 33.54 21.62 -0.56
C PRO A 72 33.93 22.92 -1.26
N GLY A 73 33.83 24.04 -0.52
CA GLY A 73 34.33 25.33 -0.98
C GLY A 73 35.81 25.18 -1.26
N ARG A 74 36.16 25.15 -2.55
CA ARG A 74 37.53 25.22 -3.05
C ARG A 74 37.77 26.64 -3.55
N ASP A 75 38.82 27.23 -3.01
CA ASP A 75 39.70 28.27 -3.56
C ASP A 75 39.25 29.74 -3.53
N GLY A 76 40.17 30.56 -2.99
CA GLY A 76 40.16 32.01 -2.90
C GLY A 76 41.24 32.52 -1.96
#